data_AF-A0A355GC17-F1
#
_entry.id   AF-A0A355GC17-F1
#
_cell.length_a   1.000
_cell.length_b   1.000
_cell.length_c   1.000
_cell.angle_alpha   90.00
_cell.angle_beta   90.00
_cell.angle_gamma   90.00
#
_symmetry.space_group_name_H-M   'P 1'
#
loop_
_entity.id
_entity.type
_entity.pdbx_description
1 polymer ?
#
loop_
_entity_poly.entity_id
_entity_poly.type
_entity_poly.pdbx_seq_one_letter_code
_entity_poly.pdbx_strand_id
1 'polypeptide(L)'
;VSGGSQFGHSMDDWGNRFVCSNSNHIQHVVYPSHYLKRNEYLAVPGVLRTAARKGAAAPVYRRSPPEPYRVVRTARRAADPDFRKRLSPTELVATGFFTSATGVTIYRGSAYPEEYQGNAFIGDVGGNLIHRKTMDENGATYVATRADEQTEFITSDDNWFRPVNFVNAPDGTLWVLDMYRETIEHPFSIPEDIKRHLDLESGHDRGRIYRLVHPEGTSFEVQKLGKMPVEQLVQQLESPNAWNRETAQRLIWERQDQTAVPYLEKLFETSKQPLARLHALWTLDGLNALNADLLLKALKDPKAGIREHAIRLAEKQAQESPELSKAVLSLTSDPEYRVQLQLAFSLGEFDNQAAITGLTKLVDSPHYDGDMQVAVLTSSAQIAGPLAVNFLRAAGGKLSGSKRSLVIELLRISGAKKDTSDALAVLEFVSDDSVSLGEKQLVLGALGEGLGRRGASLATLLKDANLDPAVKQRFDKTIADAVEMVTEEEKPVAERVAAIRLLGFFDFSVSGDVLAEVLNPRSSPKIQLAAVEALSRMDHPDVSGALL
;
A
#
# COMPACT_ATOMS: atom_id res chain seq x y z
N VAL A 1 -4.01 -12.19 0.48
CA VAL A 1 -4.24 -11.00 1.32
C VAL A 1 -2.89 -10.35 1.61
N SER A 2 -2.77 -9.03 1.53
CA SER A 2 -1.55 -8.27 1.83
C SER A 2 -1.52 -7.84 3.30
N GLY A 3 -0.34 -7.48 3.82
CA GLY A 3 -0.21 -6.81 5.12
C GLY A 3 -0.54 -7.69 6.32
N GLY A 4 0.27 -8.73 6.55
CA GLY A 4 0.25 -9.49 7.80
C GLY A 4 1.08 -8.81 8.89
N SER A 5 0.71 -9.04 10.14
CA SER A 5 1.49 -8.65 11.33
C SER A 5 1.41 -9.78 12.37
N GLN A 6 1.85 -9.54 13.60
CA GLN A 6 1.98 -10.59 14.60
C GLN A 6 0.62 -11.10 15.10
N PHE A 7 -0.18 -10.26 15.76
CA PHE A 7 -1.45 -10.68 16.35
C PHE A 7 -2.42 -9.51 16.47
N GLY A 8 -3.60 -9.65 15.88
CA GLY A 8 -4.62 -8.60 15.77
C GLY A 8 -4.92 -8.32 14.31
N HIS A 9 -6.19 -8.49 13.93
CA HIS A 9 -6.71 -8.20 12.61
C HIS A 9 -8.17 -7.77 12.73
N SER A 10 -8.46 -6.55 12.28
CA SER A 10 -9.80 -5.98 12.30
C SER A 10 -10.12 -5.33 10.96
N MET A 11 -11.41 -5.22 10.66
CA MET A 11 -11.92 -4.33 9.61
C MET A 11 -12.81 -3.25 10.22
N ASP A 12 -12.87 -2.09 9.61
CA ASP A 12 -13.94 -1.11 9.86
C ASP A 12 -15.18 -1.41 9.00
N ASP A 13 -16.22 -0.57 9.11
CA ASP A 13 -17.46 -0.71 8.34
C ASP A 13 -17.32 -0.49 6.84
N TRP A 14 -16.20 0.08 6.39
CA TRP A 14 -15.91 0.37 4.99
C TRP A 14 -14.95 -0.65 4.36
N GLY A 15 -14.55 -1.68 5.12
CA GLY A 15 -13.67 -2.76 4.67
C GLY A 15 -12.18 -2.43 4.75
N ASN A 16 -11.79 -1.35 5.44
CA ASN A 16 -10.39 -1.02 5.68
C ASN A 16 -9.79 -1.97 6.72
N ARG A 17 -8.60 -2.50 6.47
CA ARG A 17 -7.98 -3.54 7.31
C ARG A 17 -6.93 -2.95 8.24
N PHE A 18 -7.05 -3.24 9.53
CA PHE A 18 -6.09 -2.84 10.56
C PHE A 18 -5.44 -4.06 11.20
N VAL A 19 -4.14 -3.95 11.45
CA VAL A 19 -3.31 -4.97 12.11
C VAL A 19 -2.40 -4.32 13.14
N CYS A 20 -1.82 -5.11 14.05
CA CYS A 20 -0.82 -4.63 14.99
C CYS A 20 0.32 -5.63 15.20
N SER A 21 1.45 -5.10 15.67
CA SER A 21 2.59 -5.85 16.19
C SER A 21 2.88 -5.40 17.62
N ASN A 22 3.71 -6.17 18.33
CA ASN A 22 4.18 -5.84 19.68
C ASN A 22 4.70 -4.40 19.80
N SER A 23 5.39 -3.91 18.76
CA SER A 23 6.02 -2.57 18.73
C SER A 23 5.21 -1.52 17.99
N ASN A 24 4.15 -1.90 17.26
CA ASN A 24 3.24 -0.97 16.59
C ASN A 24 1.78 -1.38 16.81
N HIS A 25 1.13 -0.65 17.71
CA HIS A 25 -0.21 -0.94 18.20
C HIS A 25 -1.33 -0.73 17.18
N ILE A 26 -1.10 -0.02 16.07
CA ILE A 26 -2.11 0.11 15.01
C ILE A 26 -1.49 0.48 13.65
N GLN A 27 -1.74 -0.38 12.66
CA GLN A 27 -1.27 -0.23 11.29
C GLN A 27 -2.43 -0.46 10.31
N HIS A 28 -2.54 0.39 9.30
CA HIS A 28 -3.48 0.23 8.21
C HIS A 28 -2.83 -0.55 7.05
N VAL A 29 -3.55 -1.51 6.47
CA VAL A 29 -3.16 -2.19 5.23
C VAL A 29 -3.69 -1.39 4.05
N VAL A 30 -2.83 -0.58 3.45
CA VAL A 30 -3.26 0.43 2.45
C VAL A 30 -3.49 -0.19 1.07
N TYR A 31 -2.69 -1.18 0.67
CA TYR A 31 -2.71 -1.69 -0.70
C TYR A 31 -3.33 -3.10 -0.78
N PRO A 32 -4.46 -3.27 -1.49
CA PRO A 32 -5.08 -4.57 -1.68
C PRO A 32 -4.21 -5.53 -2.51
N SER A 33 -4.05 -6.78 -2.06
CA SER A 33 -3.12 -7.72 -2.71
C SER A 33 -3.48 -8.10 -4.16
N HIS A 34 -4.75 -8.00 -4.55
CA HIS A 34 -5.15 -8.39 -5.92
C HIS A 34 -4.65 -7.36 -6.95
N TYR A 35 -4.72 -6.06 -6.66
CA TYR A 35 -4.11 -5.04 -7.52
C TYR A 35 -2.58 -5.15 -7.57
N LEU A 36 -1.93 -5.45 -6.44
CA LEU A 36 -0.48 -5.63 -6.42
C LEU A 36 -0.01 -6.78 -7.33
N LYS A 37 -0.76 -7.88 -7.36
CA LYS A 37 -0.44 -9.06 -8.18
C LYS A 37 -0.57 -8.83 -9.69
N ARG A 38 -1.33 -7.82 -10.10
CA ARG A 38 -1.54 -7.49 -11.53
C ARG A 38 -0.26 -6.98 -12.20
N ASN A 39 0.64 -6.34 -11.44
CA ASN A 39 1.92 -5.88 -11.95
C ASN A 39 3.08 -6.62 -11.28
N GLU A 40 3.49 -7.74 -11.87
CA GLU A 40 4.61 -8.57 -11.39
C GLU A 40 5.98 -7.86 -11.48
N TYR A 41 6.09 -6.79 -12.27
CA TYR A 41 7.32 -6.04 -12.49
C TYR A 41 7.54 -4.90 -11.48
N LEU A 42 6.54 -4.63 -10.64
CA LEU A 42 6.56 -3.56 -9.65
C LEU A 42 6.98 -4.07 -8.28
N ALA A 43 8.07 -3.50 -7.75
CA ALA A 43 8.45 -3.68 -6.35
C ALA A 43 7.78 -2.60 -5.50
N VAL A 44 6.93 -3.00 -4.56
CA VAL A 44 6.23 -2.06 -3.67
C VAL A 44 6.94 -1.98 -2.31
N PRO A 45 7.37 -0.78 -1.85
CA PRO A 45 8.23 -0.61 -0.68
C PRO A 45 7.56 -0.94 0.67
N GLY A 46 6.25 -1.16 0.69
CA GLY A 46 5.53 -1.63 1.87
C GLY A 46 4.03 -1.39 1.77
N VAL A 47 3.24 -2.35 2.25
CA VAL A 47 1.76 -2.32 2.20
C VAL A 47 1.12 -1.85 3.50
N LEU A 48 1.92 -1.71 4.56
CA LEU A 48 1.48 -1.26 5.87
C LEU A 48 1.87 0.21 6.08
N ARG A 49 0.97 0.98 6.70
CA ARG A 49 1.26 2.31 7.24
C ARG A 49 0.91 2.33 8.72
N THR A 50 1.77 2.92 9.53
CA THR A 50 1.41 3.18 10.93
C THR A 50 0.26 4.18 10.94
N ALA A 51 -0.82 3.87 11.66
CA ALA A 51 -1.86 4.85 11.90
C ALA A 51 -1.58 5.65 13.19
N ALA A 52 -0.70 5.17 14.07
CA ALA A 52 -0.43 5.81 15.35
C ALA A 52 0.16 7.24 15.21
N ARG A 53 -0.58 8.26 15.66
CA ARG A 53 -0.18 9.68 15.58
C ARG A 53 1.17 10.01 16.21
N LYS A 54 1.47 9.44 17.38
CA LYS A 54 2.72 9.66 18.14
C LYS A 54 3.76 8.55 17.89
N GLY A 55 3.63 7.83 16.78
CA GLY A 55 4.49 6.70 16.44
C GLY A 55 4.10 5.41 17.18
N ALA A 56 4.86 4.36 16.89
CA ALA A 56 4.52 2.97 17.20
C ALA A 56 4.55 2.66 18.73
N ALA A 57 5.49 3.27 19.46
CA ALA A 57 5.69 3.11 20.90
C ALA A 57 5.03 4.26 21.70
N ALA A 58 3.70 4.38 21.61
CA ALA A 58 2.97 5.39 22.39
C ALA A 58 3.10 5.12 23.90
N PRO A 59 3.10 6.18 24.74
CA PRO A 59 3.10 6.02 26.19
C PRO A 59 1.79 5.36 26.65
N VAL A 60 1.88 4.56 27.71
CA VAL A 60 0.74 3.88 28.34
C VAL A 60 0.76 4.06 29.86
N TYR A 61 -0.43 4.10 30.46
CA TYR A 61 -0.66 4.44 31.86
C TYR A 61 -1.20 3.23 32.63
N ARG A 62 -0.31 2.29 32.97
CA ARG A 62 -0.67 1.11 33.78
C ARG A 62 -0.92 1.45 35.25
N ARG A 63 -1.78 0.66 35.92
CA ARG A 63 -2.03 0.73 37.38
C ARG A 63 -1.30 -0.37 38.17
N SER A 64 -1.17 -1.56 37.59
CA SER A 64 -0.45 -2.68 38.20
C SER A 64 1.04 -2.37 38.43
N PRO A 65 1.65 -2.90 39.50
CA PRO A 65 3.08 -2.78 39.72
C PRO A 65 3.88 -3.51 38.61
N PRO A 66 5.10 -3.05 38.28
CA PRO A 66 5.95 -3.75 37.31
C PRO A 66 6.27 -5.15 37.80
N GLU A 67 6.33 -6.11 36.87
CA GLU A 67 6.73 -7.48 37.20
C GLU A 67 8.18 -7.50 37.72
N PRO A 68 8.47 -8.11 38.89
CA PRO A 68 9.81 -8.07 39.50
C PRO A 68 10.92 -8.55 38.55
N TYR A 69 10.67 -9.63 37.79
CA TYR A 69 11.64 -10.16 36.84
C TYR A 69 11.94 -9.17 35.70
N ARG A 70 10.96 -8.36 35.26
CA ARG A 70 11.17 -7.33 34.24
C ARG A 70 12.02 -6.20 34.76
N VAL A 71 11.81 -5.77 36.01
CA VAL A 71 12.64 -4.74 36.63
C VAL A 71 14.11 -5.18 36.62
N VAL A 72 14.39 -6.39 37.10
CA VAL A 72 15.75 -6.95 37.13
C VAL A 72 16.33 -7.10 35.72
N ARG A 73 15.57 -7.69 34.78
CA ARG A 73 16.02 -7.88 33.39
C ARG A 73 16.34 -6.57 32.71
N THR A 74 15.44 -5.58 32.80
CA THR A 74 15.61 -4.32 32.10
C THR A 74 16.70 -3.46 32.73
N ALA A 75 16.89 -3.51 34.06
CA ALA A 75 18.05 -2.89 34.71
C ALA A 75 19.38 -3.46 34.17
N ARG A 76 19.46 -4.78 33.96
CA ARG A 76 20.64 -5.41 33.32
C ARG A 76 20.84 -4.93 31.88
N ARG A 77 19.78 -4.87 31.07
CA ARG A 77 19.84 -4.35 29.69
C ARG A 77 20.31 -2.89 29.62
N ALA A 78 19.85 -2.05 30.55
CA ALA A 78 20.23 -0.65 30.61
C ALA A 78 21.68 -0.44 31.08
N ALA A 79 22.19 -1.34 31.94
CA ALA A 79 23.57 -1.32 32.43
C ALA A 79 24.58 -1.85 31.40
N ASP A 80 24.14 -2.75 30.50
CA ASP A 80 24.98 -3.33 29.45
C ASP A 80 25.15 -2.35 28.25
N PRO A 81 26.39 -1.90 27.96
CA PRO A 81 26.65 -0.96 26.87
C PRO A 81 26.26 -1.48 25.47
N ASP A 82 26.31 -2.79 25.24
CA ASP A 82 26.01 -3.38 23.94
C ASP A 82 24.50 -3.46 23.72
N PHE A 83 23.72 -3.82 24.75
CA PHE A 83 22.26 -3.74 24.68
C PHE A 83 21.78 -2.30 24.52
N ARG A 84 22.35 -1.36 25.30
CA ARG A 84 21.97 0.05 25.24
C ARG A 84 22.18 0.69 23.87
N LYS A 85 23.16 0.22 23.09
CA LYS A 85 23.39 0.67 21.70
C LYS A 85 22.40 0.07 20.69
N ARG A 86 21.86 -1.12 20.96
CA ARG A 86 21.05 -1.89 20.00
C ARG A 86 19.55 -1.76 20.19
N LEU A 87 19.11 -1.54 21.43
CA LEU A 87 17.69 -1.50 21.79
C LEU A 87 17.13 -0.08 21.72
N SER A 88 15.83 0.04 21.51
CA SER A 88 15.17 1.35 21.58
C SER A 88 15.16 1.86 23.03
N PRO A 89 15.08 3.19 23.25
CA PRO A 89 14.95 3.75 24.59
C PRO A 89 13.75 3.20 25.38
N THR A 90 12.66 2.83 24.69
CA THR A 90 11.45 2.28 25.31
C THR A 90 11.65 0.84 25.81
N GLU A 91 12.64 0.11 25.29
CA GLU A 91 13.02 -1.23 25.76
C GLU A 91 13.99 -1.20 26.96
N LEU A 92 14.52 -0.02 27.30
CA LEU A 92 15.42 0.21 28.44
C LEU A 92 14.69 0.64 29.71
N VAL A 93 13.36 0.72 29.67
CA VAL A 93 12.48 0.94 30.82
C VAL A 93 11.54 -0.24 30.99
N ALA A 94 11.21 -0.59 32.24
CA ALA A 94 10.36 -1.75 32.51
C ALA A 94 8.88 -1.50 32.15
N THR A 95 8.45 -0.23 32.13
CA THR A 95 7.05 0.20 31.97
C THR A 95 6.96 1.59 31.33
N GLY A 96 5.76 1.97 30.88
CA GLY A 96 5.43 3.34 30.47
C GLY A 96 5.18 3.53 28.97
N PHE A 97 5.44 2.49 28.17
CA PHE A 97 5.19 2.47 26.72
C PHE A 97 4.55 1.15 26.33
N PHE A 98 3.93 1.09 25.15
CA PHE A 98 3.54 -0.19 24.56
C PHE A 98 4.74 -1.13 24.50
N THR A 99 4.59 -2.30 25.13
CA THR A 99 5.61 -3.35 25.12
C THR A 99 5.14 -4.60 24.40
N SER A 100 3.83 -4.85 24.39
CA SER A 100 3.24 -6.02 23.75
C SER A 100 1.81 -5.68 23.28
N ALA A 101 1.72 -4.73 22.34
CA ALA A 101 0.45 -4.39 21.74
C ALA A 101 -0.16 -5.59 20.99
N THR A 102 -1.45 -5.82 21.19
CA THR A 102 -2.14 -7.00 20.69
C THR A 102 -3.62 -6.73 20.43
N GLY A 103 -4.20 -7.48 19.49
CA GLY A 103 -5.64 -7.60 19.34
C GLY A 103 -6.34 -6.33 18.85
N VAL A 104 -5.68 -5.47 18.07
CA VAL A 104 -6.33 -4.25 17.54
C VAL A 104 -7.71 -4.57 16.95
N THR A 105 -8.73 -3.90 17.45
CA THR A 105 -10.13 -4.10 17.06
C THR A 105 -10.83 -2.76 16.89
N ILE A 106 -11.44 -2.54 15.74
CA ILE A 106 -12.32 -1.39 15.49
C ILE A 106 -13.70 -1.74 16.04
N TYR A 107 -14.25 -0.88 16.90
CA TYR A 107 -15.58 -1.08 17.46
C TYR A 107 -16.67 -0.72 16.45
N ARG A 108 -17.56 -1.68 16.22
CA ARG A 108 -18.64 -1.64 15.21
C ARG A 108 -19.97 -2.18 15.75
N GLY A 109 -20.06 -2.34 17.08
CA GLY A 109 -21.28 -2.71 17.77
C GLY A 109 -22.10 -1.46 18.13
N SER A 110 -23.35 -1.61 18.56
CA SER A 110 -24.24 -0.47 18.83
C SER A 110 -24.53 -0.21 20.32
N ALA A 111 -23.94 -0.99 21.24
CA ALA A 111 -24.21 -0.91 22.68
C ALA A 111 -23.65 0.35 23.36
N TYR A 112 -22.62 0.97 22.78
CA TYR A 112 -21.96 2.15 23.34
C TYR A 112 -22.45 3.44 22.67
N PRO A 113 -22.28 4.60 23.32
CA PRO A 113 -22.55 5.90 22.71
C PRO A 113 -21.83 6.11 21.36
N GLU A 114 -22.37 6.99 20.52
CA GLU A 114 -21.89 7.21 19.14
C GLU A 114 -20.40 7.57 19.07
N GLU A 115 -19.87 8.29 20.06
CA GLU A 115 -18.44 8.65 20.16
C GLU A 115 -17.47 7.45 20.25
N TYR A 116 -17.98 6.25 20.49
CA TYR A 116 -17.19 5.01 20.48
C TYR A 116 -17.14 4.33 19.11
N GLN A 117 -18.07 4.65 18.21
CA GLN A 117 -18.17 4.02 16.89
C GLN A 117 -16.93 4.31 16.07
N GLY A 118 -16.33 3.27 15.48
CA GLY A 118 -15.10 3.40 14.70
C GLY A 118 -13.83 3.61 15.52
N ASN A 119 -13.90 3.70 16.85
CA ASN A 119 -12.71 3.77 17.69
C ASN A 119 -11.97 2.42 17.68
N ALA A 120 -10.65 2.50 17.77
CA ALA A 120 -9.79 1.34 17.90
C ALA A 120 -9.53 1.01 19.38
N PHE A 121 -9.65 -0.27 19.72
CA PHE A 121 -9.30 -0.84 21.01
C PHE A 121 -8.10 -1.77 20.86
N ILE A 122 -7.09 -1.59 21.71
CA ILE A 122 -5.83 -2.32 21.63
C ILE A 122 -5.47 -2.82 23.03
N GLY A 123 -5.20 -4.12 23.17
CA GLY A 123 -4.65 -4.67 24.40
C GLY A 123 -3.15 -4.38 24.49
N ASP A 124 -2.65 -4.12 25.68
CA ASP A 124 -1.22 -4.28 25.99
C ASP A 124 -1.10 -5.34 27.09
N VAL A 125 -0.76 -6.56 26.69
CA VAL A 125 -0.59 -7.66 27.64
C VAL A 125 0.56 -7.38 28.59
N GLY A 126 1.61 -6.69 28.15
CA GLY A 126 2.71 -6.30 29.03
C GLY A 126 2.33 -5.18 29.99
N GLY A 127 1.38 -4.32 29.60
CA GLY A 127 0.89 -3.21 30.41
C GLY A 127 -0.30 -3.53 31.33
N ASN A 128 -0.93 -4.70 31.18
CA ASN A 128 -2.17 -5.08 31.88
C ASN A 128 -3.30 -4.05 31.68
N LEU A 129 -3.49 -3.61 30.43
CA LEU A 129 -4.39 -2.52 30.10
C LEU A 129 -5.02 -2.67 28.71
N ILE A 130 -6.11 -1.95 28.50
CA ILE A 130 -6.74 -1.76 27.18
C ILE A 130 -6.68 -0.28 26.84
N HIS A 131 -6.09 0.02 25.70
CA HIS A 131 -5.92 1.36 25.16
C HIS A 131 -7.00 1.65 24.10
N ARG A 132 -7.53 2.88 24.09
CA ARG A 132 -8.55 3.32 23.13
C ARG A 132 -8.06 4.50 22.30
N LYS A 133 -8.41 4.48 21.01
CA LYS A 133 -8.07 5.53 20.04
C LYS A 133 -9.24 5.95 19.17
N THR A 134 -9.32 7.24 18.89
CA THR A 134 -10.13 7.79 17.81
C THR A 134 -9.38 7.66 16.48
N MET A 135 -10.14 7.55 15.39
CA MET A 135 -9.62 7.26 14.05
C MET A 135 -10.08 8.33 13.06
N ASP A 136 -9.13 9.08 12.49
CA ASP A 136 -9.40 10.11 11.49
C ASP A 136 -8.77 9.73 10.15
N GLU A 137 -9.45 10.03 9.04
CA GLU A 137 -8.90 9.81 7.69
C GLU A 137 -7.75 10.78 7.40
N ASN A 138 -6.72 10.30 6.69
CA ASN A 138 -5.56 11.10 6.28
C ASN A 138 -4.90 10.52 5.02
N GLY A 139 -5.24 11.08 3.85
CA GLY A 139 -4.75 10.59 2.56
C GLY A 139 -5.17 9.13 2.33
N ALA A 140 -4.21 8.27 2.02
CA ALA A 140 -4.45 6.83 1.81
C ALA A 140 -4.60 6.02 3.11
N THR A 141 -4.46 6.66 4.27
CA THR A 141 -4.40 5.98 5.56
C THR A 141 -5.25 6.70 6.61
N TYR A 142 -5.11 6.27 7.86
CA TYR A 142 -5.73 6.86 9.03
C TYR A 142 -4.69 7.42 10.00
N VAL A 143 -5.13 8.36 10.84
CA VAL A 143 -4.41 8.83 12.02
C VAL A 143 -5.21 8.44 13.26
N ALA A 144 -4.59 7.62 14.11
CA ALA A 144 -5.13 7.09 15.34
C ALA A 144 -4.62 7.90 16.54
N THR A 145 -5.51 8.67 17.16
CA THR A 145 -5.22 9.56 18.29
C THR A 145 -5.68 8.93 19.61
N ARG A 146 -4.92 9.09 20.69
CA ARG A 146 -5.31 8.63 22.03
C ARG A 146 -6.66 9.28 22.40
N ALA A 147 -7.63 8.47 22.80
CA ALA A 147 -8.94 8.97 23.22
C ALA A 147 -8.95 9.41 24.69
N ASP A 148 -8.20 8.72 25.55
CA ASP A 148 -8.22 8.91 27.00
C ASP A 148 -6.87 9.51 27.48
N GLU A 149 -6.86 10.76 27.92
CA GLU A 149 -5.65 11.46 28.35
C GLU A 149 -5.17 11.00 29.72
N GLN A 150 -3.87 10.69 29.85
CA GLN A 150 -3.21 10.28 31.09
C GLN A 150 -3.82 9.08 31.83
N THR A 151 -4.64 8.28 31.16
CA THR A 151 -5.24 7.05 31.67
C THR A 151 -5.39 6.03 30.55
N GLU A 152 -5.91 4.85 30.84
CA GLU A 152 -6.32 3.88 29.83
C GLU A 152 -7.79 3.56 29.96
N PHE A 153 -8.37 3.05 28.86
CA PHE A 153 -9.78 2.67 28.82
C PHE A 153 -10.10 1.61 29.89
N ILE A 154 -9.22 0.61 30.04
CA ILE A 154 -9.23 -0.32 31.18
C ILE A 154 -7.80 -0.47 31.71
N THR A 155 -7.67 -0.42 33.03
CA THR A 155 -6.43 -0.79 33.75
C THR A 155 -6.75 -1.84 34.81
N SER A 156 -5.78 -2.71 35.09
CA SER A 156 -5.86 -3.66 36.20
C SER A 156 -4.73 -3.42 37.20
N ASP A 157 -4.99 -3.74 38.47
CA ASP A 157 -3.97 -3.90 39.52
C ASP A 157 -3.38 -5.32 39.55
N ASP A 158 -4.08 -6.30 38.96
CA ASP A 158 -3.62 -7.66 38.76
C ASP A 158 -2.62 -7.73 37.60
N ASN A 159 -1.37 -8.11 37.91
CA ASN A 159 -0.32 -8.27 36.90
C ASN A 159 -0.53 -9.50 35.99
N TRP A 160 -1.52 -10.35 36.27
CA TRP A 160 -1.87 -11.48 35.42
C TRP A 160 -2.98 -11.16 34.42
N PHE A 161 -3.61 -9.98 34.49
CA PHE A 161 -4.56 -9.54 33.47
C PHE A 161 -3.85 -9.29 32.13
N ARG A 162 -4.08 -10.13 31.13
CA ARG A 162 -3.41 -10.09 29.82
C ARG A 162 -4.49 -10.02 28.70
N PRO A 163 -5.06 -8.83 28.43
CA PRO A 163 -6.06 -8.66 27.37
C PRO A 163 -5.41 -8.87 26.00
N VAL A 164 -5.72 -9.99 25.36
CA VAL A 164 -5.08 -10.43 24.11
C VAL A 164 -5.86 -10.04 22.86
N ASN A 165 -7.20 -10.06 22.92
CA ASN A 165 -8.04 -9.79 21.75
C ASN A 165 -9.44 -9.30 22.13
N PHE A 166 -10.18 -8.79 21.15
CA PHE A 166 -11.57 -8.39 21.31
C PHE A 166 -12.51 -8.97 20.24
N VAL A 167 -13.80 -8.97 20.53
CA VAL A 167 -14.86 -9.38 19.59
C VAL A 167 -16.02 -8.39 19.66
N ASN A 168 -16.45 -7.88 18.49
CA ASN A 168 -17.73 -7.18 18.36
C ASN A 168 -18.87 -8.20 18.50
N ALA A 169 -19.62 -8.11 19.59
CA ALA A 169 -20.56 -9.14 20.00
C ALA A 169 -21.99 -8.94 19.44
N PRO A 170 -22.82 -10.01 19.41
CA PRO A 170 -24.19 -9.94 18.88
C PRO A 170 -25.11 -8.95 19.60
N ASP A 171 -24.82 -8.64 20.86
CA ASP A 171 -25.55 -7.67 21.68
C ASP A 171 -25.01 -6.23 21.55
N GLY A 172 -24.12 -6.01 20.57
CA GLY A 172 -23.50 -4.72 20.29
C GLY A 172 -22.37 -4.35 21.25
N THR A 173 -22.01 -5.17 22.23
CA THR A 173 -20.90 -4.91 23.16
C THR A 173 -19.55 -5.34 22.58
N LEU A 174 -18.46 -4.99 23.26
CA LEU A 174 -17.13 -5.52 23.00
C LEU A 174 -16.79 -6.58 24.05
N TRP A 175 -16.47 -7.80 23.61
CA TRP A 175 -15.96 -8.84 24.50
C TRP A 175 -14.43 -8.82 24.50
N VAL A 176 -13.81 -9.00 25.67
CA VAL A 176 -12.36 -9.06 25.86
C VAL A 176 -11.97 -10.50 26.12
N LEU A 177 -10.97 -10.98 25.39
CA LEU A 177 -10.29 -12.23 25.66
C LEU A 177 -9.05 -11.92 26.50
N ASP A 178 -8.99 -12.47 27.71
CA ASP A 178 -7.87 -12.35 28.62
C ASP A 178 -7.19 -13.72 28.77
N MET A 179 -5.92 -13.81 28.41
CA MET A 179 -5.16 -15.06 28.50
C MET A 179 -4.87 -15.47 29.95
N TYR A 180 -4.86 -14.52 30.87
CA TYR A 180 -4.59 -14.67 32.30
C TYR A 180 -3.30 -15.45 32.66
N ARG A 181 -2.12 -14.80 32.52
CA ARG A 181 -0.80 -15.43 32.70
C ARG A 181 0.12 -14.59 33.59
N GLU A 182 0.87 -15.28 34.45
CA GLU A 182 1.92 -14.65 35.26
C GLU A 182 3.04 -14.08 34.38
N THR A 183 3.68 -14.97 33.60
CA THR A 183 4.77 -14.63 32.68
C THR A 183 4.23 -14.58 31.26
N ILE A 184 4.34 -13.41 30.62
CA ILE A 184 3.86 -13.20 29.25
C ILE A 184 4.99 -13.23 28.20
N GLU A 185 6.24 -12.97 28.60
CA GLU A 185 7.35 -12.99 27.65
C GLU A 185 7.71 -14.39 27.17
N HIS A 186 8.12 -14.42 25.91
CA HIS A 186 8.75 -15.61 25.34
C HIS A 186 9.97 -16.04 26.18
N PRO A 187 10.14 -17.35 26.47
CA PRO A 187 11.24 -17.85 27.31
C PRO A 187 12.64 -17.41 26.85
N PHE A 188 12.89 -17.32 25.54
CA PHE A 188 14.17 -16.81 25.00
C PHE A 188 14.49 -15.36 25.40
N SER A 189 13.50 -14.56 25.75
CA SER A 189 13.65 -13.14 26.11
C SER A 189 13.94 -12.93 27.61
N ILE A 190 14.09 -14.02 28.38
CA ILE A 190 14.37 -14.02 29.81
C ILE A 190 15.72 -14.71 30.05
N PRO A 191 16.67 -14.11 30.78
CA PRO A 191 17.91 -14.78 31.19
C PRO A 191 17.67 -16.07 31.99
N GLU A 192 18.55 -17.07 31.83
CA GLU A 192 18.37 -18.39 32.44
C GLU A 192 18.34 -18.36 33.96
N ASP A 193 19.13 -17.48 34.60
CA ASP A 193 19.13 -17.31 36.04
C ASP A 193 17.82 -16.73 36.56
N ILE A 194 17.18 -15.83 35.80
CA ILE A 194 15.85 -15.28 36.13
C ILE A 194 14.76 -16.33 35.93
N LYS A 195 14.82 -17.13 34.85
CA LYS A 195 13.84 -18.19 34.56
C LYS A 195 13.71 -19.21 35.69
N ARG A 196 14.81 -19.53 36.40
CA ARG A 196 14.79 -20.46 37.54
C ARG A 196 13.88 -20.02 38.69
N HIS A 197 13.49 -18.75 38.72
CA HIS A 197 12.59 -18.19 39.72
C HIS A 197 11.15 -17.99 39.21
N LEU A 198 10.84 -18.44 38.00
CA LEU A 198 9.54 -18.25 37.36
C LEU A 198 8.94 -19.60 36.95
N ASP A 199 7.64 -19.76 37.18
CA ASP A 199 6.86 -20.76 36.48
C ASP A 199 6.34 -20.14 35.17
N LEU A 200 6.91 -20.59 34.05
CA LEU A 200 6.57 -20.06 32.73
C LEU A 200 5.18 -20.50 32.27
N GLU A 201 4.57 -21.52 32.88
CA GLU A 201 3.23 -22.03 32.53
C GLU A 201 2.11 -21.56 33.47
N SER A 202 2.47 -20.81 34.51
CA SER A 202 1.54 -20.28 35.50
C SER A 202 0.37 -19.51 34.86
N GLY A 203 -0.85 -20.02 35.06
CA GLY A 203 -2.10 -19.49 34.52
C GLY A 203 -2.57 -20.06 33.17
N HIS A 204 -1.90 -21.07 32.59
CA HIS A 204 -2.26 -21.64 31.28
C HIS A 204 -3.72 -22.11 31.13
N ASP A 205 -4.39 -22.41 32.23
CA ASP A 205 -5.74 -22.96 32.33
C ASP A 205 -6.78 -21.95 32.86
N ARG A 206 -6.41 -20.66 33.00
CA ARG A 206 -7.20 -19.64 33.72
C ARG A 206 -7.75 -18.51 32.87
N GLY A 207 -7.75 -18.66 31.54
CA GLY A 207 -8.24 -17.64 30.61
C GLY A 207 -9.65 -17.16 30.94
N ARG A 208 -9.93 -15.88 30.66
CA ARG A 208 -11.19 -15.20 31.01
C ARG A 208 -11.79 -14.52 29.79
N ILE A 209 -13.12 -14.41 29.78
CA ILE A 209 -13.86 -13.60 28.81
C ILE A 209 -14.64 -12.56 29.59
N TYR A 210 -14.39 -11.28 29.30
CA TYR A 210 -15.15 -10.17 29.85
C TYR A 210 -16.10 -9.63 28.81
N ARG A 211 -17.35 -9.41 29.20
CA ARG A 211 -18.32 -8.62 28.42
C ARG A 211 -18.26 -7.19 28.94
N LEU A 212 -17.85 -6.23 28.11
CA LEU A 212 -17.78 -4.83 28.51
C LEU A 212 -19.15 -4.19 28.30
N VAL A 213 -19.73 -3.62 29.34
CA VAL A 213 -21.04 -2.97 29.30
C VAL A 213 -20.85 -1.51 29.71
N HIS A 214 -21.28 -0.59 28.86
CA HIS A 214 -21.30 0.82 29.21
C HIS A 214 -22.39 1.04 30.27
N PRO A 215 -22.13 1.78 31.38
CA PRO A 215 -23.11 1.96 32.46
C PRO A 215 -24.46 2.51 32.00
N GLU A 216 -24.41 3.41 31.01
CA GLU A 216 -25.58 4.03 30.36
C GLU A 216 -25.80 3.49 28.94
N GLY A 217 -25.15 2.36 28.61
CA GLY A 217 -25.20 1.75 27.29
C GLY A 217 -26.57 1.15 26.98
N THR A 218 -26.86 1.01 25.70
CA THR A 218 -28.10 0.34 25.28
C THR A 218 -27.91 -1.17 25.34
N SER A 219 -28.86 -1.87 25.96
CA SER A 219 -28.92 -3.33 25.91
C SER A 219 -29.65 -3.76 24.63
N PHE A 220 -28.98 -4.53 23.76
CA PHE A 220 -29.60 -5.06 22.55
C PHE A 220 -30.03 -6.51 22.75
N GLU A 221 -31.23 -6.84 22.27
CA GLU A 221 -31.68 -8.21 22.16
C GLU A 221 -31.03 -8.90 20.95
N VAL A 222 -30.34 -10.00 21.20
CA VAL A 222 -29.68 -10.80 20.17
C VAL A 222 -30.72 -11.46 19.27
N GLN A 223 -30.75 -11.05 18.00
CA GLN A 223 -31.71 -11.54 17.02
C GLN A 223 -31.35 -12.95 16.51
N LYS A 224 -32.33 -13.84 16.41
CA LYS A 224 -32.17 -15.18 15.84
C LYS A 224 -32.29 -15.17 14.31
N LEU A 225 -31.23 -14.73 13.64
CA LEU A 225 -31.22 -14.51 12.18
C LEU A 225 -31.38 -15.79 11.34
N GLY A 226 -30.94 -16.94 11.85
CA GLY A 226 -30.79 -18.18 11.05
C GLY A 226 -32.06 -18.69 10.36
N LYS A 227 -33.27 -18.40 10.89
CA LYS A 227 -34.56 -18.79 10.30
C LYS A 227 -35.40 -17.60 9.80
N MET A 228 -34.86 -16.39 9.83
CA MET A 228 -35.60 -15.21 9.35
C MET A 228 -35.92 -15.34 7.85
N PRO A 229 -37.13 -14.96 7.40
CA PRO A 229 -37.45 -14.79 5.99
C PRO A 229 -36.51 -13.78 5.32
N VAL A 230 -36.31 -13.91 4.01
CA VAL A 230 -35.33 -13.10 3.27
C VAL A 230 -35.61 -11.59 3.35
N GLU A 231 -36.87 -11.16 3.32
CA GLU A 231 -37.26 -9.75 3.49
C GLU A 231 -36.78 -9.21 4.85
N GLN A 232 -36.96 -9.98 5.92
CA GLN A 232 -36.49 -9.59 7.26
C GLN A 232 -34.97 -9.60 7.35
N LEU A 233 -34.28 -10.51 6.65
CA LEU A 233 -32.82 -10.48 6.56
C LEU A 233 -32.32 -9.22 5.85
N VAL A 234 -32.98 -8.79 4.76
CA VAL A 234 -32.61 -7.55 4.06
C VAL A 234 -32.78 -6.33 4.98
N GLN A 235 -33.82 -6.29 5.81
CA GLN A 235 -33.99 -5.23 6.83
C GLN A 235 -32.83 -5.20 7.84
N GLN A 236 -32.22 -6.35 8.17
CA GLN A 236 -31.09 -6.39 9.10
C GLN A 236 -29.81 -5.77 8.53
N LEU A 237 -29.72 -5.52 7.21
CA LEU A 237 -28.62 -4.77 6.61
C LEU A 237 -28.61 -3.29 7.04
N GLU A 238 -29.72 -2.78 7.58
CA GLU A 238 -29.82 -1.45 8.20
C GLU A 238 -29.50 -1.43 9.71
N SER A 239 -29.19 -2.60 10.31
CA SER A 239 -28.88 -2.66 11.73
C SER A 239 -27.66 -1.79 12.05
N PRO A 240 -27.62 -1.03 13.16
CA PRO A 240 -26.41 -0.31 13.57
C PRO A 240 -25.31 -1.25 14.09
N ASN A 241 -25.63 -2.50 14.43
CA ASN A 241 -24.65 -3.49 14.86
C ASN A 241 -24.07 -4.26 13.66
N ALA A 242 -22.76 -4.18 13.44
CA ALA A 242 -22.09 -4.92 12.37
C ALA A 242 -22.31 -6.44 12.45
N TRP A 243 -22.41 -7.02 13.66
CA TRP A 243 -22.67 -8.45 13.80
C TRP A 243 -23.98 -8.85 13.11
N ASN A 244 -25.05 -8.06 13.29
CA ASN A 244 -26.34 -8.30 12.64
C ASN A 244 -26.25 -8.10 11.12
N ARG A 245 -25.69 -6.97 10.67
CA ARG A 245 -25.58 -6.63 9.24
C ARG A 245 -24.82 -7.71 8.47
N GLU A 246 -23.62 -8.06 8.96
CA GLU A 246 -22.74 -9.01 8.28
C GLU A 246 -23.27 -10.44 8.36
N THR A 247 -23.90 -10.83 9.48
CA THR A 247 -24.55 -12.15 9.57
C THR A 247 -25.75 -12.24 8.63
N ALA A 248 -26.56 -11.20 8.51
CA ALA A 248 -27.68 -11.18 7.58
C ALA A 248 -27.20 -11.24 6.13
N GLN A 249 -26.20 -10.44 5.75
CA GLN A 249 -25.59 -10.49 4.43
C GLN A 249 -25.02 -11.89 4.12
N ARG A 250 -24.26 -12.48 5.06
CA ARG A 250 -23.73 -13.84 4.92
C ARG A 250 -24.86 -14.84 4.69
N LEU A 251 -25.96 -14.78 5.47
CA LEU A 251 -27.08 -15.70 5.33
C LEU A 251 -27.83 -15.52 3.99
N ILE A 252 -28.00 -14.29 3.49
CA ILE A 252 -28.58 -14.04 2.17
C ILE A 252 -27.68 -14.67 1.09
N TRP A 253 -26.36 -14.45 1.18
CA TRP A 253 -25.40 -15.02 0.26
C TRP A 253 -25.34 -16.56 0.33
N GLU A 254 -25.32 -17.17 1.52
CA GLU A 254 -25.30 -18.63 1.68
C GLU A 254 -26.57 -19.29 1.12
N ARG A 255 -27.72 -18.62 1.23
CA ARG A 255 -29.01 -19.13 0.73
C ARG A 255 -29.17 -18.95 -0.78
N GLN A 256 -28.48 -17.99 -1.39
CA GLN A 256 -28.63 -17.62 -2.80
C GLN A 256 -30.10 -17.39 -3.22
N ASP A 257 -30.93 -16.91 -2.30
CA ASP A 257 -32.36 -16.69 -2.54
C ASP A 257 -32.58 -15.42 -3.39
N GLN A 258 -32.87 -15.62 -4.67
CA GLN A 258 -33.09 -14.55 -5.64
C GLN A 258 -34.31 -13.68 -5.33
N THR A 259 -35.22 -14.13 -4.46
CA THR A 259 -36.33 -13.28 -4.02
C THR A 259 -35.85 -12.10 -3.15
N ALA A 260 -34.59 -12.08 -2.70
CA ALA A 260 -33.94 -10.94 -2.05
C ALA A 260 -33.77 -9.71 -2.95
N VAL A 261 -33.57 -9.92 -4.26
CA VAL A 261 -33.16 -8.88 -5.22
C VAL A 261 -34.04 -7.63 -5.17
N PRO A 262 -35.37 -7.69 -5.33
CA PRO A 262 -36.21 -6.50 -5.31
C PRO A 262 -36.16 -5.76 -3.96
N TYR A 263 -35.96 -6.46 -2.84
CA TYR A 263 -35.80 -5.83 -1.54
C TYR A 263 -34.44 -5.12 -1.41
N LEU A 264 -33.37 -5.70 -1.96
CA LEU A 264 -32.03 -5.10 -1.97
C LEU A 264 -31.96 -3.86 -2.87
N GLU A 265 -32.57 -3.91 -4.05
CA GLU A 265 -32.67 -2.75 -4.94
C GLU A 265 -33.42 -1.60 -4.25
N LYS A 266 -34.59 -1.90 -3.67
CA LYS A 266 -35.35 -0.92 -2.89
C LYS A 266 -34.56 -0.37 -1.71
N LEU A 267 -33.80 -1.22 -1.01
CA LEU A 267 -32.97 -0.81 0.12
C LEU A 267 -31.89 0.19 -0.33
N PHE A 268 -31.20 -0.11 -1.43
CA PHE A 268 -30.22 0.80 -2.02
C PHE A 268 -30.83 2.15 -2.41
N GLU A 269 -32.02 2.15 -3.02
CA GLU A 269 -32.65 3.38 -3.51
C GLU A 269 -33.25 4.27 -2.42
N THR A 270 -33.71 3.67 -1.32
CA THR A 270 -34.54 4.38 -0.33
C THR A 270 -33.88 4.56 1.03
N SER A 271 -32.87 3.74 1.38
CA SER A 271 -32.24 3.84 2.69
C SER A 271 -31.42 5.12 2.83
N LYS A 272 -31.64 5.82 3.94
CA LYS A 272 -30.82 6.97 4.32
C LYS A 272 -29.45 6.55 4.88
N GLN A 273 -29.30 5.29 5.30
CA GLN A 273 -28.08 4.79 5.90
C GLN A 273 -27.07 4.35 4.83
N PRO A 274 -25.88 5.00 4.74
CA PRO A 274 -24.90 4.62 3.72
C PRO A 274 -24.42 3.17 3.82
N LEU A 275 -24.27 2.63 5.04
CA LEU A 275 -23.86 1.24 5.22
C LEU A 275 -24.89 0.25 4.70
N ALA A 276 -26.18 0.54 4.84
CA ALA A 276 -27.24 -0.31 4.28
C ALA A 276 -27.18 -0.33 2.75
N ARG A 277 -26.98 0.83 2.12
CA ARG A 277 -26.79 0.93 0.66
C ARG A 277 -25.54 0.18 0.21
N LEU A 278 -24.44 0.29 0.95
CA LEU A 278 -23.20 -0.46 0.69
C LEU A 278 -23.42 -1.98 0.76
N HIS A 279 -24.04 -2.47 1.84
CA HIS A 279 -24.36 -3.88 2.00
C HIS A 279 -25.31 -4.37 0.91
N ALA A 280 -26.29 -3.56 0.49
CA ALA A 280 -27.18 -3.91 -0.62
C ALA A 280 -26.40 -4.14 -1.92
N LEU A 281 -25.48 -3.24 -2.29
CA LEU A 281 -24.66 -3.36 -3.50
C LEU A 281 -23.82 -4.65 -3.52
N TRP A 282 -23.07 -4.92 -2.44
CA TRP A 282 -22.25 -6.14 -2.35
C TRP A 282 -23.08 -7.41 -2.24
N THR A 283 -24.28 -7.35 -1.66
CA THR A 283 -25.18 -8.51 -1.62
C THR A 283 -25.76 -8.80 -3.00
N LEU A 284 -26.15 -7.77 -3.75
CA LEU A 284 -26.59 -7.90 -5.14
C LEU A 284 -25.48 -8.48 -6.03
N ASP A 285 -24.23 -8.03 -5.86
CA ASP A 285 -23.06 -8.59 -6.55
C ASP A 285 -22.89 -10.08 -6.21
N GLY A 286 -22.92 -10.42 -4.92
CA GLY A 286 -22.81 -11.81 -4.45
C GLY A 286 -23.96 -12.73 -4.87
N LEU A 287 -25.09 -12.17 -5.32
CA LEU A 287 -26.22 -12.90 -5.92
C LEU A 287 -26.18 -12.90 -7.46
N ASN A 288 -25.15 -12.30 -8.07
CA ASN A 288 -25.04 -12.06 -9.51
C ASN A 288 -26.22 -11.24 -10.09
N ALA A 289 -26.77 -10.31 -9.29
CA ALA A 289 -27.93 -9.49 -9.64
C ALA A 289 -27.61 -7.98 -9.72
N LEU A 290 -26.36 -7.56 -9.46
CA LEU A 290 -25.95 -6.16 -9.56
C LEU A 290 -25.88 -5.73 -11.04
N ASN A 291 -26.67 -4.72 -11.39
CA ASN A 291 -26.78 -4.19 -12.76
C ASN A 291 -26.12 -2.80 -12.91
N ALA A 292 -25.92 -2.40 -14.17
CA ALA A 292 -25.27 -1.13 -14.53
C ALA A 292 -26.03 0.11 -14.04
N ASP A 293 -27.38 0.09 -14.02
CA ASP A 293 -28.19 1.23 -13.57
C ASP A 293 -27.95 1.54 -12.09
N LEU A 294 -27.87 0.50 -11.25
CA LEU A 294 -27.55 0.65 -9.84
C LEU A 294 -26.12 1.14 -9.63
N LEU A 295 -25.16 0.65 -10.42
CA LEU A 295 -23.78 1.14 -10.39
C LEU A 295 -23.68 2.61 -10.79
N LEU A 296 -24.38 3.05 -11.84
CA LEU A 296 -24.42 4.45 -12.27
C LEU A 296 -25.01 5.36 -11.20
N LYS A 297 -26.00 4.89 -10.43
CA LYS A 297 -26.51 5.59 -9.24
C LYS A 297 -25.47 5.60 -8.11
N ALA A 298 -24.82 4.48 -7.83
CA ALA A 298 -23.84 4.34 -6.75
C ALA A 298 -22.59 5.20 -6.96
N LEU A 299 -22.12 5.34 -8.21
CA LEU A 299 -21.01 6.24 -8.59
C LEU A 299 -21.35 7.72 -8.33
N LYS A 300 -22.62 8.07 -8.12
CA LYS A 300 -23.10 9.42 -7.82
C LYS A 300 -23.59 9.57 -6.37
N ASP A 301 -23.41 8.54 -5.52
CA ASP A 301 -23.89 8.58 -4.14
C ASP A 301 -23.21 9.74 -3.37
N PRO A 302 -23.94 10.47 -2.52
CA PRO A 302 -23.36 11.54 -1.71
C PRO A 302 -22.22 11.04 -0.79
N LYS A 303 -22.24 9.78 -0.34
CA LYS A 303 -21.19 9.23 0.53
C LYS A 303 -20.03 8.67 -0.30
N ALA A 304 -18.84 9.24 -0.08
CA ALA A 304 -17.58 8.85 -0.72
C ALA A 304 -17.31 7.34 -0.69
N GLY A 305 -17.49 6.71 0.47
CA GLY A 305 -17.30 5.27 0.63
C GLY A 305 -18.18 4.43 -0.29
N ILE A 306 -19.39 4.87 -0.64
CA ILE A 306 -20.22 4.15 -1.63
C ILE A 306 -19.61 4.29 -3.02
N ARG A 307 -19.11 5.48 -3.40
CA ARG A 307 -18.44 5.70 -4.68
C ARG A 307 -17.16 4.87 -4.80
N GLU A 308 -16.34 4.78 -3.75
CA GLU A 308 -15.16 3.89 -3.68
C GLU A 308 -15.53 2.44 -4.01
N HIS A 309 -16.56 1.91 -3.36
CA HIS A 309 -16.99 0.52 -3.58
C HIS A 309 -17.70 0.34 -4.91
N ALA A 310 -18.43 1.34 -5.40
CA ALA A 310 -19.06 1.31 -6.72
C ALA A 310 -18.02 1.23 -7.84
N ILE A 311 -16.88 1.92 -7.72
CA ILE A 311 -15.77 1.79 -8.67
C ILE A 311 -15.29 0.33 -8.73
N ARG A 312 -15.06 -0.29 -7.57
CA ARG A 312 -14.60 -1.69 -7.47
C ARG A 312 -15.59 -2.67 -8.10
N LEU A 313 -16.87 -2.51 -7.78
CA LEU A 313 -17.95 -3.33 -8.32
C LEU A 313 -18.15 -3.12 -9.83
N ALA A 314 -17.78 -1.95 -10.35
CA ALA A 314 -17.88 -1.63 -11.76
C ALA A 314 -16.73 -2.20 -12.62
N GLU A 315 -15.61 -2.66 -12.04
CA GLU A 315 -14.40 -3.07 -12.78
C GLU A 315 -14.71 -4.02 -13.94
N LYS A 316 -15.43 -5.11 -13.67
CA LYS A 316 -15.78 -6.10 -14.70
C LYS A 316 -16.79 -5.56 -15.71
N GLN A 317 -17.84 -4.87 -15.24
CA GLN A 317 -18.93 -4.42 -16.10
C GLN A 317 -18.56 -3.20 -16.96
N ALA A 318 -17.58 -2.39 -16.53
CA ALA A 318 -17.15 -1.20 -17.25
C ALA A 318 -16.42 -1.54 -18.55
N GLN A 319 -15.81 -2.72 -18.67
CA GLN A 319 -15.24 -3.21 -19.93
C GLN A 319 -16.32 -3.43 -21.01
N GLU A 320 -17.53 -3.81 -20.58
CA GLU A 320 -18.65 -4.15 -21.47
C GLU A 320 -19.61 -2.98 -21.70
N SER A 321 -19.55 -1.94 -20.85
CA SER A 321 -20.43 -0.77 -20.89
C SER A 321 -19.65 0.54 -21.02
N PRO A 322 -19.61 1.16 -22.23
CA PRO A 322 -18.97 2.45 -22.45
C PRO A 322 -19.54 3.57 -21.58
N GLU A 323 -20.84 3.52 -21.27
CA GLU A 323 -21.49 4.48 -20.38
C GLU A 323 -20.93 4.37 -18.95
N LEU A 324 -20.82 3.15 -18.43
CA LEU A 324 -20.27 2.90 -17.11
C LEU A 324 -18.78 3.26 -17.05
N SER A 325 -18.00 2.91 -18.08
CA SER A 325 -16.59 3.33 -18.21
C SER A 325 -16.44 4.84 -18.14
N LYS A 326 -17.26 5.59 -18.90
CA LYS A 326 -17.28 7.05 -18.86
C LYS A 326 -17.68 7.60 -17.49
N ALA A 327 -18.66 6.99 -16.83
CA ALA A 327 -19.08 7.40 -15.50
C ALA A 327 -17.96 7.19 -14.46
N VAL A 328 -17.28 6.05 -14.48
CA VAL A 328 -16.12 5.78 -13.61
C VAL A 328 -14.97 6.75 -13.89
N LEU A 329 -14.65 7.00 -15.16
CA LEU A 329 -13.62 7.98 -15.55
C LEU A 329 -13.93 9.42 -15.10
N SER A 330 -15.20 9.77 -14.91
CA SER A 330 -15.56 11.10 -14.41
C SER A 330 -15.10 11.34 -12.96
N LEU A 331 -14.89 10.26 -12.20
CA LEU A 331 -14.42 10.32 -10.81
C LEU A 331 -12.93 10.63 -10.67
N THR A 332 -12.19 10.84 -11.76
CA THR A 332 -10.83 11.42 -11.68
C THR A 332 -10.81 12.80 -11.02
N SER A 333 -11.97 13.47 -11.01
CA SER A 333 -12.18 14.79 -10.40
C SER A 333 -13.04 14.72 -9.14
N ASP A 334 -13.22 13.54 -8.55
CA ASP A 334 -13.95 13.39 -7.29
C ASP A 334 -13.28 14.22 -6.18
N PRO A 335 -14.03 14.93 -5.32
CA PRO A 335 -13.41 15.72 -4.25
C PRO A 335 -12.66 14.87 -3.22
N GLU A 336 -12.96 13.57 -3.11
CA GLU A 336 -12.42 12.71 -2.07
C GLU A 336 -11.21 11.92 -2.57
N TYR A 337 -10.06 12.11 -1.91
CA TYR A 337 -8.79 11.48 -2.30
C TYR A 337 -8.91 9.95 -2.38
N ARG A 338 -9.61 9.31 -1.44
CA ARG A 338 -9.74 7.86 -1.41
C ARG A 338 -10.56 7.30 -2.58
N VAL A 339 -11.53 8.07 -3.10
CA VAL A 339 -12.25 7.74 -4.34
C VAL A 339 -11.28 7.79 -5.52
N GLN A 340 -10.47 8.84 -5.63
CA GLN A 340 -9.44 8.95 -6.66
C GLN A 340 -8.39 7.82 -6.56
N LEU A 341 -7.97 7.45 -5.35
CA LEU A 341 -7.00 6.37 -5.11
C LEU A 341 -7.58 5.01 -5.52
N GLN A 342 -8.83 4.73 -5.15
CA GLN A 342 -9.51 3.51 -5.57
C GLN A 342 -9.69 3.48 -7.09
N LEU A 343 -10.02 4.62 -7.72
CA LEU A 343 -10.06 4.73 -9.18
C LEU A 343 -8.70 4.39 -9.81
N ALA A 344 -7.60 4.93 -9.27
CA ALA A 344 -6.25 4.63 -9.75
C ALA A 344 -5.96 3.13 -9.73
N PHE A 345 -6.34 2.42 -8.66
CA PHE A 345 -6.23 0.96 -8.59
C PHE A 345 -7.11 0.23 -9.60
N SER A 346 -8.33 0.73 -9.82
CA SER A 346 -9.34 0.03 -10.63
C SER A 346 -9.11 0.21 -12.13
N LEU A 347 -8.50 1.33 -12.56
CA LEU A 347 -8.25 1.63 -13.97
C LEU A 347 -7.37 0.60 -14.69
N GLY A 348 -6.60 -0.22 -13.98
CA GLY A 348 -5.87 -1.33 -14.58
C GLY A 348 -6.77 -2.48 -15.08
N GLU A 349 -8.05 -2.49 -14.71
CA GLU A 349 -9.07 -3.40 -15.23
C GLU A 349 -9.82 -2.81 -16.44
N PHE A 350 -9.50 -1.59 -16.88
CA PHE A 350 -10.22 -0.92 -17.96
C PHE A 350 -9.46 -1.07 -19.27
N ASP A 351 -10.08 -0.68 -20.39
CA ASP A 351 -9.38 -0.61 -21.66
C ASP A 351 -8.18 0.34 -21.57
N ASN A 352 -7.13 0.07 -22.36
CA ASN A 352 -5.87 0.80 -22.27
C ASN A 352 -6.04 2.32 -22.49
N GLN A 353 -6.99 2.74 -23.32
CA GLN A 353 -7.20 4.16 -23.60
C GLN A 353 -7.86 4.88 -22.41
N ALA A 354 -8.89 4.28 -21.82
CA ALA A 354 -9.50 4.74 -20.58
C ALA A 354 -8.49 4.79 -19.44
N ALA A 355 -7.70 3.72 -19.27
CA ALA A 355 -6.67 3.64 -18.24
C ALA A 355 -5.63 4.76 -18.39
N ILE A 356 -5.06 4.95 -19.59
CA ILE A 356 -4.11 6.04 -19.87
C ILE A 356 -4.73 7.41 -19.58
N THR A 357 -5.96 7.65 -20.05
CA THR A 357 -6.66 8.93 -19.85
C THR A 357 -6.89 9.22 -18.38
N GLY A 358 -7.39 8.24 -17.63
CA GLY A 358 -7.71 8.39 -16.21
C GLY A 358 -6.46 8.54 -15.34
N LEU A 359 -5.46 7.69 -15.53
CA LEU A 359 -4.21 7.74 -14.76
C LEU A 359 -3.42 9.02 -15.02
N THR A 360 -3.42 9.53 -16.27
CA THR A 360 -2.79 10.83 -16.58
C THR A 360 -3.43 11.96 -15.78
N LYS A 361 -4.77 12.03 -15.75
CA LYS A 361 -5.49 13.03 -14.95
C LYS A 361 -5.19 12.93 -13.46
N LEU A 362 -5.11 11.71 -12.92
CA LEU A 362 -4.82 11.47 -11.50
C LEU A 362 -3.38 11.88 -11.13
N VAL A 363 -2.42 11.70 -12.03
CA VAL A 363 -1.03 12.16 -11.84
C VAL A 363 -0.90 13.69 -11.93
N ASP A 364 -1.77 14.34 -12.69
CA ASP A 364 -1.83 15.80 -12.79
C ASP A 364 -2.63 16.46 -11.66
N SER A 365 -3.29 15.66 -10.81
CA SER A 365 -4.02 16.14 -9.63
C SER A 365 -3.08 16.80 -8.59
N PRO A 366 -3.51 17.87 -7.91
CA PRO A 366 -2.73 18.48 -6.83
C PRO A 366 -2.51 17.54 -5.62
N HIS A 367 -3.27 16.45 -5.52
CA HIS A 367 -3.17 15.46 -4.46
C HIS A 367 -2.27 14.27 -4.82
N TYR A 368 -1.53 14.33 -5.94
CA TYR A 368 -0.62 13.26 -6.34
C TYR A 368 0.54 13.09 -5.34
N ASP A 369 0.53 11.96 -4.63
CA ASP A 369 1.51 11.59 -3.62
C ASP A 369 2.10 10.19 -3.87
N GLY A 370 2.90 9.70 -2.92
CA GLY A 370 3.54 8.39 -3.04
C GLY A 370 2.56 7.21 -3.07
N ASP A 371 1.43 7.32 -2.40
CA ASP A 371 0.42 6.25 -2.37
C ASP A 371 -0.37 6.22 -3.70
N MET A 372 -0.70 7.39 -4.25
CA MET A 372 -1.27 7.52 -5.60
C MET A 372 -0.29 7.00 -6.66
N GLN A 373 1.01 7.30 -6.54
CA GLN A 373 2.04 6.76 -7.44
C GLN A 373 2.03 5.22 -7.45
N VAL A 374 1.93 4.58 -6.29
CA VAL A 374 1.86 3.11 -6.22
C VAL A 374 0.60 2.61 -6.91
N ALA A 375 -0.57 3.22 -6.67
CA ALA A 375 -1.81 2.82 -7.32
C ALA A 375 -1.71 2.93 -8.86
N VAL A 376 -1.19 4.05 -9.37
CA VAL A 376 -0.93 4.24 -10.81
C VAL A 376 -0.01 3.14 -11.36
N LEU A 377 1.11 2.87 -10.69
CA LEU A 377 2.07 1.85 -11.14
C LEU A 377 1.46 0.45 -11.14
N THR A 378 0.62 0.09 -10.16
CA THR A 378 -0.06 -1.22 -10.13
C THR A 378 -1.03 -1.40 -11.29
N SER A 379 -1.58 -0.31 -11.82
CA SER A 379 -2.51 -0.29 -12.96
C SER A 379 -1.84 -0.12 -14.31
N SER A 380 -0.51 0.05 -14.34
CA SER A 380 0.21 0.42 -15.56
C SER A 380 0.88 -0.74 -16.28
N ALA A 381 0.77 -1.99 -15.81
CA ALA A 381 1.53 -3.13 -16.36
C ALA A 381 1.40 -3.30 -17.88
N GLN A 382 0.20 -3.07 -18.44
CA GLN A 382 -0.07 -3.21 -19.88
C GLN A 382 0.10 -1.91 -20.69
N ILE A 383 0.32 -0.78 -20.02
CA ILE A 383 0.37 0.55 -20.63
C ILE A 383 1.60 1.35 -20.21
N ALA A 384 2.61 0.70 -19.61
CA ALA A 384 3.72 1.37 -18.96
C ALA A 384 4.54 2.21 -19.96
N GLY A 385 4.85 1.65 -21.13
CA GLY A 385 5.52 2.36 -22.22
C GLY A 385 4.71 3.56 -22.73
N PRO A 386 3.49 3.35 -23.23
CA PRO A 386 2.62 4.44 -23.69
C PRO A 386 2.40 5.54 -22.65
N LEU A 387 2.17 5.18 -21.39
CA LEU A 387 1.95 6.14 -20.31
C LEU A 387 3.22 6.96 -20.01
N ALA A 388 4.40 6.32 -19.98
CA ALA A 388 5.68 7.02 -19.83
C ALA A 388 5.92 8.02 -20.98
N VAL A 389 5.68 7.59 -22.22
CA VAL A 389 5.84 8.44 -23.42
C VAL A 389 4.89 9.64 -23.37
N ASN A 390 3.65 9.46 -22.91
CA ASN A 390 2.72 10.57 -22.75
C ASN A 390 3.24 11.63 -21.77
N PHE A 391 3.76 11.22 -20.61
CA PHE A 391 4.33 12.16 -19.65
C PHE A 391 5.60 12.84 -20.16
N LEU A 392 6.46 12.12 -20.89
CA LEU A 392 7.66 12.67 -21.51
C LEU A 392 7.31 13.75 -22.55
N ARG A 393 6.36 13.46 -23.45
CA ARG A 393 5.86 14.42 -24.45
C ARG A 393 5.25 15.66 -23.80
N ALA A 394 4.44 15.48 -22.76
CA ALA A 394 3.81 16.59 -22.05
C ALA A 394 4.83 17.48 -21.30
N ALA A 395 5.92 16.89 -20.80
CA ALA A 395 6.93 17.61 -20.04
C ALA A 395 7.94 18.39 -20.92
N GLY A 396 8.08 18.03 -22.20
CA GLY A 396 8.94 18.72 -23.18
C GLY A 396 10.34 19.04 -22.65
N GLY A 397 11.05 18.08 -22.05
CA GLY A 397 12.38 18.31 -21.47
C GLY A 397 12.45 18.36 -19.95
N LYS A 398 11.34 18.58 -19.24
CA LYS A 398 11.38 19.09 -17.85
C LYS A 398 10.63 18.24 -16.83
N LEU A 399 10.94 16.94 -16.76
CA LEU A 399 10.45 16.09 -15.67
C LEU A 399 11.17 16.39 -14.35
N SER A 400 10.40 16.69 -13.30
CA SER A 400 10.91 16.95 -11.95
C SER A 400 10.07 16.24 -10.88
N GLY A 401 10.62 16.16 -9.66
CA GLY A 401 9.90 15.66 -8.49
C GLY A 401 9.32 14.25 -8.64
N SER A 402 8.10 14.07 -8.14
CA SER A 402 7.37 12.79 -8.12
C SER A 402 7.02 12.27 -9.52
N LYS A 403 6.77 13.15 -10.50
CA LYS A 403 6.52 12.74 -11.90
C LYS A 403 7.74 12.12 -12.55
N ARG A 404 8.95 12.64 -12.27
CA ARG A 404 10.21 12.02 -12.73
C ARG A 404 10.37 10.62 -12.15
N SER A 405 10.08 10.45 -10.85
CA SER A 405 10.12 9.14 -10.18
C SER A 405 9.15 8.14 -10.84
N LEU A 406 7.91 8.57 -11.10
CA LEU A 406 6.91 7.75 -11.79
C LEU A 406 7.36 7.29 -13.17
N VAL A 407 7.85 8.23 -14.01
CA VAL A 407 8.28 7.90 -15.38
C VAL A 407 9.44 6.90 -15.37
N ILE A 408 10.39 7.04 -14.45
CA ILE A 408 11.49 6.07 -14.30
C ILE A 408 10.94 4.66 -13.98
N GLU A 409 9.99 4.55 -13.05
CA GLU A 409 9.39 3.24 -12.72
C GLU A 409 8.57 2.67 -13.88
N LEU A 410 7.82 3.49 -14.62
CA LEU A 410 7.09 3.04 -15.82
C LEU A 410 8.04 2.49 -16.89
N LEU A 411 9.18 3.15 -17.12
CA LEU A 411 10.21 2.70 -18.06
C LEU A 411 10.88 1.40 -17.61
N ARG A 412 11.16 1.26 -16.31
CA ARG A 412 11.66 0.00 -15.71
C ARG A 412 10.67 -1.14 -15.89
N ILE A 413 9.38 -0.89 -15.67
CA ILE A 413 8.31 -1.88 -15.92
C ILE A 413 8.29 -2.26 -17.39
N SER A 414 8.31 -1.28 -18.30
CA SER A 414 8.32 -1.51 -19.75
C SER A 414 9.49 -2.41 -20.18
N GLY A 415 10.70 -2.15 -19.69
CA GLY A 415 11.89 -2.96 -20.02
C GLY A 415 11.88 -4.37 -19.41
N ALA A 416 11.27 -4.53 -18.23
CA ALA A 416 11.22 -5.81 -17.53
C ALA A 416 10.23 -6.81 -18.14
N LYS A 417 9.27 -6.33 -18.95
CA LYS A 417 8.31 -7.19 -19.68
C LYS A 417 9.03 -8.07 -20.70
N LYS A 418 8.53 -9.30 -20.85
CA LYS A 418 9.00 -10.22 -21.90
C LYS A 418 8.53 -9.79 -23.29
N ASP A 419 7.28 -9.34 -23.37
CA ASP A 419 6.75 -8.69 -24.56
C ASP A 419 7.45 -7.35 -24.78
N THR A 420 8.08 -7.19 -25.94
CA THR A 420 8.90 -6.03 -26.27
C THR A 420 8.09 -4.87 -26.84
N SER A 421 6.79 -5.02 -27.13
CA SER A 421 5.96 -3.97 -27.75
C SER A 421 6.07 -2.62 -27.06
N ASP A 422 5.95 -2.59 -25.73
CA ASP A 422 6.03 -1.36 -24.93
C ASP A 422 7.44 -0.75 -24.96
N ALA A 423 8.46 -1.60 -24.91
CA ALA A 423 9.84 -1.16 -24.95
C ALA A 423 10.21 -0.59 -26.33
N LEU A 424 9.69 -1.19 -27.40
CA LEU A 424 9.86 -0.70 -28.78
C LEU A 424 9.16 0.65 -28.99
N ALA A 425 7.94 0.84 -28.46
CA ALA A 425 7.26 2.14 -28.52
C ALA A 425 8.02 3.24 -27.75
N VAL A 426 8.66 2.89 -26.63
CA VAL A 426 9.56 3.80 -25.90
C VAL A 426 10.80 4.14 -26.73
N LEU A 427 11.40 3.15 -27.41
CA LEU A 427 12.53 3.38 -28.31
C LEU A 427 12.16 4.28 -29.50
N GLU A 428 10.97 4.10 -30.06
CA GLU A 428 10.48 4.95 -31.14
C GLU A 428 10.43 6.42 -30.70
N PHE A 429 9.83 6.71 -29.54
CA PHE A 429 9.79 8.06 -28.98
C PHE A 429 11.19 8.64 -28.74
N VAL A 430 12.07 7.89 -28.07
CA VAL A 430 13.38 8.42 -27.66
C VAL A 430 14.36 8.55 -28.83
N SER A 431 14.08 7.90 -29.96
CA SER A 431 14.85 8.03 -31.20
C SER A 431 14.62 9.35 -31.95
N ASP A 432 13.59 10.12 -31.58
CA ASP A 432 13.26 11.38 -32.24
C ASP A 432 14.35 12.44 -32.00
N ASP A 433 14.72 13.18 -33.05
CA ASP A 433 15.76 14.21 -33.01
C ASP A 433 15.38 15.40 -32.09
N SER A 434 14.09 15.58 -31.79
CA SER A 434 13.61 16.61 -30.85
C SER A 434 13.86 16.27 -29.38
N VAL A 435 14.16 15.01 -29.04
CA VAL A 435 14.41 14.58 -27.67
C VAL A 435 15.84 14.94 -27.26
N SER A 436 15.98 15.65 -26.14
CA SER A 436 17.29 16.11 -25.66
C SER A 436 18.19 14.95 -25.21
N LEU A 437 19.53 15.10 -25.30
CA LEU A 437 20.49 14.09 -24.83
C LEU A 437 20.26 13.66 -23.37
N GLY A 438 19.89 14.60 -22.51
CA GLY A 438 19.58 14.32 -21.09
C GLY A 438 18.33 13.45 -20.90
N GLU A 439 17.30 13.66 -21.72
CA GLU A 439 16.12 12.79 -21.74
C GLU A 439 16.43 11.43 -22.33
N LYS A 440 17.20 11.37 -23.43
CA LYS A 440 17.65 10.11 -24.02
C LYS A 440 18.36 9.24 -22.96
N GLN A 441 19.27 9.83 -22.18
CA GLN A 441 19.95 9.13 -21.08
C GLN A 441 19.00 8.61 -19.99
N LEU A 442 18.05 9.44 -19.55
CA LEU A 442 17.08 9.04 -18.53
C LEU A 442 16.23 7.86 -19.01
N VAL A 443 15.73 7.97 -20.24
CA VAL A 443 14.82 6.98 -20.82
C VAL A 443 15.54 5.66 -21.04
N LEU A 444 16.69 5.69 -21.71
CA LEU A 444 17.49 4.50 -22.00
C LEU A 444 18.03 3.85 -20.73
N GLY A 445 18.45 4.64 -19.74
CA GLY A 445 18.91 4.11 -18.45
C GLY A 445 17.83 3.37 -17.68
N ALA A 446 16.66 3.98 -17.50
CA ALA A 446 15.56 3.32 -16.79
C ALA A 446 15.02 2.10 -17.54
N LEU A 447 14.93 2.18 -18.88
CA LEU A 447 14.53 1.05 -19.72
C LEU A 447 15.56 -0.10 -19.64
N GLY A 448 16.85 0.23 -19.70
CA GLY A 448 17.97 -0.70 -19.58
C GLY A 448 18.01 -1.43 -18.24
N GLU A 449 17.78 -0.72 -17.13
CA GLU A 449 17.64 -1.34 -15.80
C GLU A 449 16.46 -2.32 -15.76
N GLY A 450 15.35 -2.01 -16.43
CA GLY A 450 14.23 -2.92 -16.60
C GLY A 450 14.62 -4.18 -17.38
N LEU A 451 15.25 -4.01 -18.54
CA LEU A 451 15.73 -5.11 -19.40
C LEU A 451 16.70 -6.04 -18.64
N GLY A 452 17.60 -5.47 -17.82
CA GLY A 452 18.54 -6.22 -17.01
C GLY A 452 17.87 -7.20 -16.03
N ARG A 453 16.66 -6.88 -15.53
CA ARG A 453 15.91 -7.78 -14.62
C ARG A 453 15.52 -9.11 -15.27
N ARG A 454 15.47 -9.18 -16.61
CA ARG A 454 15.21 -10.39 -17.39
C ARG A 454 16.43 -10.88 -18.19
N GLY A 455 17.62 -10.33 -17.92
CA GLY A 455 18.85 -10.67 -18.64
C GLY A 455 18.91 -10.15 -20.08
N ALA A 456 18.12 -9.13 -20.42
CA ALA A 456 18.16 -8.48 -21.73
C ALA A 456 18.95 -7.16 -21.67
N SER A 457 19.34 -6.63 -22.83
CA SER A 457 20.03 -5.34 -22.97
C SER A 457 19.41 -4.48 -24.06
N LEU A 458 19.74 -3.18 -24.08
CA LEU A 458 19.32 -2.29 -25.17
C LEU A 458 19.83 -2.80 -26.53
N ALA A 459 21.03 -3.35 -26.58
CA ALA A 459 21.57 -3.98 -27.78
C ALA A 459 20.74 -5.16 -28.29
N THR A 460 20.22 -6.00 -27.38
CA THR A 460 19.29 -7.08 -27.79
C THR A 460 17.97 -6.52 -28.30
N LEU A 461 17.47 -5.43 -27.70
CA LEU A 461 16.23 -4.78 -28.10
C LEU A 461 16.36 -4.07 -29.46
N LEU A 462 17.51 -3.45 -29.76
CA LEU A 462 17.82 -2.86 -31.07
C LEU A 462 17.95 -3.88 -32.21
N LYS A 463 18.08 -5.17 -31.86
CA LYS A 463 18.10 -6.30 -32.80
C LYS A 463 16.74 -7.00 -32.91
N ASP A 464 15.71 -6.52 -32.21
CA ASP A 464 14.35 -7.08 -32.28
C ASP A 464 13.81 -6.95 -33.72
N ALA A 465 13.24 -8.04 -34.24
CA ALA A 465 12.73 -8.09 -35.60
C ALA A 465 11.51 -7.18 -35.84
N ASN A 466 10.81 -6.79 -34.76
CA ASN A 466 9.65 -5.90 -34.83
C ASN A 466 10.02 -4.42 -34.71
N LEU A 467 11.31 -4.10 -34.52
CA LEU A 467 11.76 -2.71 -34.49
C LEU A 467 11.67 -2.10 -35.91
N ASP A 468 11.04 -0.94 -36.02
CA ASP A 468 11.01 -0.17 -37.27
C ASP A 468 12.45 0.15 -37.72
N PRO A 469 12.87 -0.24 -38.95
CA PRO A 469 14.19 0.08 -39.48
C PRO A 469 14.54 1.58 -39.43
N ALA A 470 13.55 2.48 -39.54
CA ALA A 470 13.77 3.91 -39.42
C ALA A 470 14.16 4.33 -38.00
N VAL A 471 13.63 3.67 -36.96
CA VAL A 471 14.03 3.88 -35.57
C VAL A 471 15.48 3.47 -35.37
N LYS A 472 15.86 2.30 -35.91
CA LYS A 472 17.24 1.82 -35.87
C LYS A 472 18.20 2.79 -36.54
N GLN A 473 17.86 3.27 -37.74
CA GLN A 473 18.67 4.26 -38.45
C GLN A 473 18.85 5.57 -37.67
N ARG A 474 17.80 6.04 -36.97
CA ARG A 474 17.90 7.23 -36.09
C ARG A 474 18.81 6.99 -34.89
N PHE A 475 18.83 5.78 -34.32
CA PHE A 475 19.80 5.43 -33.29
C PHE A 475 21.22 5.36 -33.83
N ASP A 476 21.43 4.73 -34.98
CA ASP A 476 22.75 4.66 -35.62
C ASP A 476 23.31 6.08 -35.87
N LYS A 477 22.46 7.00 -36.35
CA LYS A 477 22.78 8.43 -36.46
C LYS A 477 23.06 9.07 -35.10
N THR A 478 22.19 8.87 -34.10
CA THR A 478 22.37 9.41 -32.74
C THR A 478 23.70 8.97 -32.12
N ILE A 479 24.10 7.72 -32.35
CA ILE A 479 25.37 7.17 -31.89
C ILE A 479 26.53 7.86 -32.61
N ALA A 480 26.46 8.01 -33.93
CA ALA A 480 27.49 8.71 -34.71
C ALA A 480 27.65 10.17 -34.26
N ASP A 481 26.54 10.90 -34.11
CA ASP A 481 26.53 12.29 -33.64
C ASP A 481 27.10 12.40 -32.21
N ALA A 482 26.81 11.42 -31.34
CA ALA A 482 27.37 11.38 -29.99
C ALA A 482 28.88 11.09 -30.02
N VAL A 483 29.35 10.18 -30.87
CA VAL A 483 30.79 9.91 -31.06
C VAL A 483 31.52 11.18 -31.53
N GLU A 484 31.00 11.85 -32.56
CA GLU A 484 31.55 13.11 -33.07
C GLU A 484 31.64 14.16 -31.94
N MET A 485 30.54 14.35 -31.19
CA MET A 485 30.49 15.25 -30.04
C MET A 485 31.56 14.95 -28.99
N VAL A 486 31.87 13.67 -28.73
CA VAL A 486 32.91 13.29 -27.76
C VAL A 486 34.31 13.64 -28.27
N THR A 487 34.57 13.40 -29.56
CA THR A 487 35.88 13.59 -30.19
C THR A 487 36.25 15.05 -30.47
N GLU A 488 35.26 15.94 -30.62
CA GLU A 488 35.50 17.36 -30.86
C GLU A 488 35.89 18.13 -29.57
N GLU A 489 37.18 18.41 -29.41
CA GLU A 489 37.71 19.05 -28.19
C GLU A 489 37.15 20.47 -27.93
N GLU A 490 36.72 21.18 -28.98
CA GLU A 490 36.17 22.54 -28.90
C GLU A 490 34.73 22.59 -28.37
N LYS A 491 34.02 21.45 -28.29
CA LYS A 491 32.65 21.40 -27.79
C LYS A 491 32.57 21.64 -26.28
N PRO A 492 31.45 22.22 -25.79
CA PRO A 492 31.26 22.43 -24.37
C PRO A 492 31.40 21.14 -23.55
N VAL A 493 32.17 21.18 -22.46
CA VAL A 493 32.40 20.01 -21.57
C VAL A 493 31.10 19.34 -21.13
N ALA A 494 30.03 20.11 -20.90
CA ALA A 494 28.73 19.58 -20.50
C ALA A 494 28.06 18.73 -21.60
N GLU A 495 28.18 19.14 -22.87
CA GLU A 495 27.63 18.42 -24.02
C GLU A 495 28.44 17.14 -24.28
N ARG A 496 29.77 17.22 -24.19
CA ARG A 496 30.67 16.05 -24.28
C ARG A 496 30.37 15.02 -23.20
N VAL A 497 30.20 15.46 -21.93
CA VAL A 497 29.81 14.57 -20.82
C VAL A 497 28.44 13.93 -21.07
N ALA A 498 27.49 14.66 -21.65
CA ALA A 498 26.19 14.10 -21.99
C ALA A 498 26.29 13.05 -23.12
N ALA A 499 27.09 13.31 -24.15
CA ALA A 499 27.33 12.34 -25.21
C ALA A 499 27.98 11.05 -24.65
N ILE A 500 29.02 11.17 -23.82
CA ILE A 500 29.69 10.04 -23.14
C ILE A 500 28.71 9.18 -22.34
N ARG A 501 27.86 9.81 -21.52
CA ARG A 501 26.87 9.09 -20.70
C ARG A 501 25.81 8.38 -21.54
N LEU A 502 25.46 8.94 -22.71
CA LEU A 502 24.55 8.31 -23.65
C LEU A 502 25.22 7.08 -24.30
N LEU A 503 26.48 7.22 -24.74
CA LEU A 503 27.26 6.12 -25.31
C LEU A 503 27.40 4.93 -24.35
N GLY A 504 27.43 5.19 -23.04
CA GLY A 504 27.43 4.16 -21.99
C GLY A 504 26.24 3.19 -21.97
N PHE A 505 25.21 3.40 -22.78
CA PHE A 505 24.05 2.52 -22.90
C PHE A 505 24.11 1.56 -24.11
N PHE A 506 25.12 1.68 -24.97
CA PHE A 506 25.32 0.84 -26.15
C PHE A 506 26.44 -0.19 -25.93
N ASP A 507 26.52 -1.18 -26.83
CA ASP A 507 27.54 -2.23 -26.76
C ASP A 507 28.96 -1.64 -26.86
N PHE A 508 29.92 -2.28 -26.19
CA PHE A 508 31.33 -1.88 -26.25
C PHE A 508 31.86 -1.83 -27.68
N SER A 509 31.41 -2.73 -28.57
CA SER A 509 31.80 -2.73 -29.98
C SER A 509 31.36 -1.48 -30.76
N VAL A 510 30.45 -0.68 -30.20
CA VAL A 510 29.90 0.52 -30.83
C VAL A 510 30.61 1.78 -30.35
N SER A 511 30.94 1.85 -29.06
CA SER A 511 31.44 3.09 -28.45
C SER A 511 32.62 2.92 -27.48
N GLY A 512 33.09 1.70 -27.25
CA GLY A 512 34.15 1.38 -26.29
C GLY A 512 35.46 2.12 -26.60
N ASP A 513 35.89 2.11 -27.86
CA ASP A 513 37.12 2.76 -28.29
C ASP A 513 37.09 4.28 -28.04
N VAL A 514 36.01 4.96 -28.43
CA VAL A 514 35.84 6.42 -28.25
C VAL A 514 35.79 6.79 -26.76
N LEU A 515 35.18 5.95 -25.92
CA LEU A 515 35.16 6.15 -24.48
C LEU A 515 36.55 5.94 -23.86
N ALA A 516 37.33 4.99 -24.36
CA ALA A 516 38.70 4.76 -23.91
C ALA A 516 39.63 5.92 -24.34
N GLU A 517 39.47 6.44 -25.56
CA GLU A 517 40.29 7.54 -26.09
C GLU A 517 40.23 8.80 -25.21
N VAL A 518 39.08 9.09 -24.58
CA VAL A 518 38.95 10.26 -23.70
C VAL A 518 39.49 10.05 -22.29
N LEU A 519 39.95 8.85 -21.93
CA LEU A 519 40.65 8.55 -20.67
C LEU A 519 42.14 8.92 -20.74
N ASN A 520 42.44 10.14 -21.16
CA ASN A 520 43.79 10.64 -21.30
C ASN A 520 44.00 11.96 -20.54
N PRO A 521 45.26 12.35 -20.22
CA PRO A 521 45.55 13.55 -19.43
C PRO A 521 45.10 14.89 -20.04
N ARG A 522 44.77 14.95 -21.34
CA ARG A 522 44.28 16.16 -22.03
C ARG A 522 42.78 16.37 -21.82
N SER A 523 42.03 15.32 -21.55
CA SER A 523 40.61 15.40 -21.23
C SER A 523 40.37 15.99 -19.84
N SER A 524 39.31 16.78 -19.68
CA SER A 524 38.93 17.30 -18.35
C SER A 524 38.56 16.16 -17.37
N PRO A 525 38.74 16.33 -16.05
CA PRO A 525 38.36 15.30 -15.07
C PRO A 525 36.89 14.89 -15.13
N LYS A 526 35.99 15.80 -15.51
CA LYS A 526 34.56 15.51 -15.68
C LYS A 526 34.28 14.55 -16.84
N ILE A 527 35.02 14.70 -17.93
CA ILE A 527 34.95 13.83 -19.12
C ILE A 527 35.49 12.44 -18.78
N GLN A 528 36.65 12.37 -18.14
CA GLN A 528 37.25 11.10 -17.73
C GLN A 528 36.34 10.32 -16.77
N LEU A 529 35.78 11.00 -15.75
CA LEU A 529 34.85 10.36 -14.81
C LEU A 529 33.60 9.82 -15.53
N ALA A 530 33.02 10.60 -16.44
CA ALA A 530 31.87 10.16 -17.21
C ALA A 530 32.19 8.94 -18.09
N ALA A 531 33.40 8.88 -18.66
CA ALA A 531 33.83 7.75 -19.48
C ALA A 531 34.05 6.48 -18.66
N VAL A 532 34.63 6.59 -17.47
CA VAL A 532 34.72 5.48 -16.50
C VAL A 532 33.32 5.00 -16.08
N GLU A 533 32.40 5.91 -15.77
CA GLU A 533 31.01 5.58 -15.43
C GLU A 533 30.29 4.88 -16.60
N ALA A 534 30.57 5.27 -17.84
CA ALA A 534 29.98 4.67 -19.04
C ALA A 534 30.55 3.27 -19.30
N LEU A 535 31.88 3.12 -19.31
CA LEU A 535 32.55 1.84 -19.52
C LEU A 535 32.21 0.81 -18.44
N SER A 536 32.13 1.22 -17.17
CA SER A 536 31.77 0.33 -16.06
C SER A 536 30.35 -0.24 -16.11
N ARG A 537 29.47 0.31 -16.96
CA ARG A 537 28.13 -0.24 -17.22
C ARG A 537 28.11 -1.30 -18.32
N MET A 538 29.15 -1.36 -19.14
CA MET A 538 29.24 -2.28 -20.26
C MET A 538 29.70 -3.65 -19.78
N ASP A 539 28.96 -4.69 -20.15
CA ASP A 539 29.35 -6.08 -19.88
C ASP A 539 30.15 -6.61 -21.08
N HIS A 540 31.45 -6.28 -21.12
CA HIS A 540 32.37 -6.71 -22.20
C HIS A 540 33.79 -6.97 -21.68
N PRO A 541 34.50 -8.03 -22.13
CA PRO A 541 35.85 -8.36 -21.65
C PRO A 541 36.87 -7.22 -21.77
N ASP A 542 36.78 -6.46 -22.86
CA ASP A 542 37.73 -5.39 -23.19
C ASP A 542 37.55 -4.12 -22.34
N VAL A 543 36.48 -4.01 -21.57
CA VAL A 543 36.27 -2.89 -20.63
C VAL A 543 37.42 -2.79 -19.62
N SER A 544 37.92 -3.94 -19.16
CA SER A 544 39.05 -3.98 -18.23
C SER A 544 40.32 -3.37 -18.84
N GLY A 545 40.59 -3.65 -20.12
CA GLY A 545 41.72 -3.07 -20.85
C GLY A 545 41.53 -1.59 -21.19
N ALA A 546 40.30 -1.13 -21.36
CA ALA A 546 40.00 0.28 -21.59
C ALA A 546 40.14 1.15 -20.31
N LEU A 547 39.98 0.56 -19.12
CA LEU A 547 40.06 1.26 -17.83
C LEU A 547 41.45 1.28 -17.19
N LEU A 548 42.39 0.50 -17.74
CA LEU A 548 43.78 0.34 -17.26
C LEU A 548 44.74 1.08 -18.20
#